data_AF-A0A7V8NQK4-F1
#
_entry.id   AF-A0A7V8NQK4-F1
#
_cell.length_a   1.000
_cell.length_b   1.000
_cell.length_c   1.000
_cell.angle_alpha   90.00
_cell.angle_beta   90.00
_cell.angle_gamma   90.00
#
_symmetry.space_group_name_H-M   'P 1'
#
loop_
_entity.id
_entity.type
_entity.pdbx_description
1 polymer ?
#
loop_
_entity_poly.entity_id
_entity_poly.type
_entity_poly.pdbx_seq_one_letter_code
_entity_poly.pdbx_strand_id
1 'polypeptide(L)'
;MLSQNYDQLSRLGERQARLLGEYWARRNVVLDRVCSGPALRHRHTAQFVSDAYRTAGRDFPPPTIADEFDEFQAEAVLSESLPELLRNNPKIREW
;
A
#
# COMPACT_ATOMS: atom_id res chain seq x y z
N MET A 1 -17.01 8.33 4.15
CA MET A 1 -16.59 6.95 4.46
C MET A 1 -15.84 6.44 3.25
N LEU A 2 -14.53 6.26 3.35
CA LEU A 2 -13.82 5.42 2.39
C LEU A 2 -14.53 4.07 2.33
N SER A 3 -14.79 3.58 1.11
CA SER A 3 -15.58 2.35 0.93
C SER A 3 -14.94 1.18 1.68
N GLN A 4 -15.74 0.23 2.19
CA GLN A 4 -15.22 -0.97 2.88
C GLN A 4 -14.23 -1.81 2.03
N ASN A 5 -14.19 -1.62 0.71
CA ASN A 5 -13.23 -2.26 -0.20
C ASN A 5 -11.89 -1.53 -0.33
N TYR A 6 -11.63 -0.48 0.45
CA TYR A 6 -10.39 0.29 0.35
C TYR A 6 -9.15 -0.54 0.72
N ASP A 7 -9.27 -1.49 1.64
CA ASP A 7 -8.14 -2.33 2.04
C ASP A 7 -7.81 -3.46 1.03
N GLN A 8 -8.32 -3.39 -0.19
CA GLN A 8 -7.95 -4.32 -1.25
C GLN A 8 -7.42 -3.56 -2.45
N LEU A 9 -6.51 -4.20 -3.18
CA LEU A 9 -6.08 -3.67 -4.46
C LEU A 9 -7.28 -3.65 -5.42
N SER A 10 -7.39 -2.57 -6.20
CA SER A 10 -8.20 -2.60 -7.40
C SER A 10 -7.54 -3.49 -8.45
N ARG A 11 -8.30 -3.92 -9.48
CA ARG A 11 -7.74 -4.64 -10.63
C ARG A 11 -6.56 -3.91 -11.29
N LEU A 12 -6.60 -2.57 -11.29
CA LEU A 12 -5.48 -1.77 -11.79
C LEU A 12 -4.26 -1.89 -10.89
N GLY A 13 -4.46 -1.83 -9.56
CA GLY A 13 -3.39 -2.01 -8.57
C GLY A 13 -2.73 -3.38 -8.66
N GLU A 14 -3.51 -4.45 -8.83
CA GLU A 14 -2.98 -5.80 -9.05
C GLU A 14 -2.09 -5.85 -10.31
N ARG A 15 -2.58 -5.28 -11.42
CA ARG A 15 -1.81 -5.21 -12.68
C ARG A 15 -0.53 -4.40 -12.51
N GLN A 16 -0.57 -3.28 -11.80
CA GLN A 16 0.60 -2.44 -11.52
C GLN A 16 1.64 -3.21 -10.69
N ALA A 17 1.23 -3.88 -9.62
CA ALA A 17 2.12 -4.68 -8.78
C ALA A 17 2.81 -5.81 -9.58
N ARG A 18 2.06 -6.51 -10.42
CA ARG A 18 2.62 -7.54 -11.30
C ARG A 18 3.65 -6.97 -12.29
N LEU A 19 3.32 -5.86 -12.96
CA LEU A 19 4.23 -5.21 -13.92
C LEU A 19 5.51 -4.71 -13.25
N LEU A 20 5.41 -4.21 -12.01
CA LEU A 20 6.57 -3.82 -11.22
C LEU A 20 7.50 -5.01 -10.95
N GLY A 21 6.95 -6.14 -10.53
CA GLY A 21 7.73 -7.36 -10.30
C GLY A 21 8.38 -7.89 -11.58
N GLU A 22 7.65 -7.93 -12.69
CA GLU A 22 8.21 -8.31 -14.00
C GLU A 22 9.37 -7.39 -14.41
N TYR A 23 9.19 -6.08 -14.22
CA TYR A 23 10.21 -5.09 -14.56
C TYR A 23 11.48 -5.30 -13.74
N TRP A 24 11.36 -5.45 -12.41
CA TRP A 24 12.51 -5.69 -11.54
C TRP A 24 13.22 -7.00 -11.85
N ALA A 25 12.47 -8.09 -12.07
CA ALA A 25 13.06 -9.38 -12.43
C ALA A 25 13.82 -9.33 -13.76
N ARG A 26 13.27 -8.66 -14.79
CA ARG A 26 13.95 -8.45 -16.09
C ARG A 26 15.23 -7.62 -15.95
N ARG A 27 15.27 -6.71 -14.98
CA ARG A 27 16.45 -5.89 -14.66
C ARG A 27 17.44 -6.56 -13.71
N ASN A 28 17.20 -7.82 -13.34
CA ASN A 28 18.03 -8.58 -12.42
C ASN A 28 18.23 -7.87 -11.06
N VAL A 29 17.18 -7.21 -10.57
CA VAL A 29 17.15 -6.67 -9.21
C VAL A 29 17.14 -7.85 -8.24
N VAL A 30 18.09 -7.85 -7.29
CA VAL A 30 18.17 -8.85 -6.22
C VAL A 30 17.73 -8.17 -4.93
N LEU A 31 16.80 -8.81 -4.23
CA LEU A 31 16.29 -8.33 -2.95
C LEU A 31 16.83 -9.24 -1.86
N ASP A 32 17.53 -8.68 -0.88
CA ASP A 32 17.98 -9.42 0.30
C ASP A 32 16.86 -9.58 1.34
N ARG A 33 15.94 -8.60 1.39
CA ARG A 33 14.78 -8.59 2.29
C ARG A 33 13.59 -7.90 1.64
N VAL A 34 12.41 -8.31 2.07
CA VAL A 34 11.14 -7.69 1.70
C VAL A 34 10.37 -7.40 2.98
N CYS A 35 9.90 -6.16 3.11
CA CYS A 35 9.04 -5.74 4.21
C CYS A 35 7.71 -5.24 3.64
N SER A 36 6.62 -5.48 4.35
CA SER A 36 5.29 -5.00 3.98
C SER A 36 4.52 -4.56 5.21
N GLY A 37 3.65 -3.57 5.08
CA GLY A 37 2.73 -3.21 6.15
C GLY A 37 1.63 -4.26 6.35
N PRO A 38 0.82 -4.13 7.41
CA PRO A 38 -0.16 -5.14 7.79
C PRO A 38 -1.40 -5.18 6.87
N ALA A 39 -1.73 -4.05 6.25
CA ALA A 39 -2.88 -3.89 5.37
C ALA A 39 -2.92 -4.92 4.23
N LEU A 40 -4.11 -5.42 3.89
CA LEU A 40 -4.26 -6.50 2.92
C LEU A 40 -3.75 -6.08 1.53
N ARG A 41 -3.97 -4.83 1.13
CA ARG A 41 -3.40 -4.25 -0.11
C ARG A 41 -1.87 -4.23 -0.13
N HIS A 42 -1.20 -4.02 1.00
CA HIS A 42 0.27 -4.06 1.10
C HIS A 42 0.77 -5.48 0.87
N ARG A 43 0.15 -6.45 1.55
CA ARG A 43 0.48 -7.87 1.45
C ARG A 43 0.24 -8.41 0.04
N HIS A 44 -0.89 -8.06 -0.58
CA HIS A 44 -1.19 -8.46 -1.94
C HIS A 44 -0.20 -7.86 -2.95
N THR A 45 0.21 -6.61 -2.77
CA THR A 45 1.24 -6.00 -3.63
C THR A 45 2.54 -6.82 -3.60
N ALA A 46 3.03 -7.15 -2.40
CA ALA A 46 4.22 -7.99 -2.24
C ALA A 46 4.04 -9.39 -2.86
N GLN A 47 2.85 -9.98 -2.74
CA GLN A 47 2.52 -11.26 -3.35
C GLN A 47 2.59 -11.21 -4.88
N PHE A 48 1.95 -10.24 -5.53
CA PHE A 48 1.99 -10.11 -7.00
C PHE A 48 3.41 -9.88 -7.53
N VAL A 49 4.24 -9.12 -6.80
CA VAL A 49 5.66 -8.95 -7.14
C VAL A 49 6.41 -10.28 -6.97
N SER A 50 6.21 -11.00 -5.87
CA SER A 50 6.81 -12.32 -5.62
C SER A 50 6.46 -13.33 -6.72
N ASP A 51 5.20 -13.38 -7.14
CA ASP A 51 4.73 -14.26 -8.22
C ASP A 51 5.44 -13.95 -9.55
N ALA A 52 5.65 -12.67 -9.87
CA ALA A 52 6.38 -12.26 -11.06
C ALA A 52 7.87 -12.66 -11.01
N TYR A 53 8.52 -12.55 -9.84
CA TYR A 53 9.89 -13.05 -9.64
C TYR A 53 9.97 -14.57 -9.82
N ARG A 54 9.08 -15.33 -9.18
CA ARG A 54 9.00 -16.79 -9.34
C ARG A 54 8.77 -17.21 -10.78
N THR A 55 7.89 -16.50 -11.51
CA THR A 55 7.65 -16.75 -12.94
C THR A 55 8.91 -16.52 -13.78
N ALA A 56 9.76 -15.57 -13.38
CA ALA A 56 11.04 -15.30 -14.03
C ALA A 56 12.19 -16.22 -13.56
N GLY A 57 11.91 -17.23 -12.72
CA GLY A 57 12.93 -18.12 -12.15
C GLY A 57 13.88 -17.41 -11.19
N ARG A 58 13.41 -16.36 -10.50
CA ARG A 58 14.18 -15.57 -9.54
C ARG A 58 13.67 -15.79 -8.13
N ASP A 59 14.59 -15.77 -7.18
CA ASP A 59 14.27 -15.81 -5.77
C ASP A 59 13.64 -14.49 -5.32
N PHE A 60 12.68 -14.60 -4.41
CA PHE A 60 12.06 -13.48 -3.75
C PHE A 60 11.95 -13.80 -2.26
N PRO A 61 12.61 -13.03 -1.37
CA PRO A 61 12.57 -13.30 0.05
C PRO A 61 11.13 -13.27 0.59
N PRO A 62 10.78 -14.15 1.55
CA PRO A 62 9.51 -14.07 2.24
C PRO A 62 9.32 -12.68 2.89
N PRO A 63 8.19 -11.98 2.65
CA PRO A 63 7.95 -10.69 3.26
C PRO A 63 7.84 -10.78 4.78
N THR A 64 8.53 -9.88 5.49
CA THR A 64 8.30 -9.63 6.91
C THR A 64 7.22 -8.56 7.05
N ILE A 65 6.18 -8.85 7.82
CA ILE A 65 5.14 -7.86 8.12
C ILE A 65 5.63 -6.97 9.26
N ALA A 66 5.58 -5.66 9.05
CA ALA A 66 5.95 -4.64 10.02
C ALA A 66 4.73 -3.76 10.27
N ASP A 67 4.19 -3.81 11.50
CA ASP A 67 3.01 -3.03 11.89
C ASP A 67 3.30 -1.52 11.86
N GLU A 68 4.57 -1.13 12.00
CA GLU A 68 5.05 0.25 11.88
C GLU A 68 4.87 0.83 10.47
N PHE A 69 4.62 -0.01 9.48
CA PHE A 69 4.32 0.39 8.09
C PHE A 69 2.81 0.39 7.82
N ASP A 70 1.96 0.39 8.85
CA ASP A 70 0.56 0.71 8.67
C ASP A 70 0.35 2.18 8.27
N GLU A 71 -0.78 2.45 7.64
CA GLU A 71 -1.06 3.77 7.09
C GLU A 71 -1.52 4.77 8.16
N PHE A 72 -1.24 6.04 7.88
CA PHE A 72 -1.70 7.14 8.70
C PHE A 72 -3.23 7.13 8.80
N GLN A 73 -3.75 7.19 10.04
CA GLN A 73 -5.18 7.14 10.34
C GLN A 73 -5.87 8.47 10.02
N ALA A 74 -5.82 8.89 8.76
CA ALA A 74 -6.28 10.19 8.29
C ALA A 74 -7.74 10.46 8.64
N GLU A 75 -8.61 9.45 8.53
CA GLU A 75 -10.03 9.60 8.88
C GLU A 75 -10.22 9.93 10.37
N ALA A 76 -9.50 9.26 11.26
CA ALA A 76 -9.57 9.53 12.70
C ALA A 76 -9.06 10.95 13.01
N VAL A 77 -7.89 11.31 12.46
CA VAL A 77 -7.31 12.64 12.65
C VAL A 77 -8.23 13.73 12.13
N LEU A 78 -8.82 13.55 10.94
CA LEU A 78 -9.79 14.49 10.39
C LEU A 78 -11.06 14.55 11.24
N SER A 79 -11.61 13.41 11.65
CA SER A 79 -12.82 13.36 12.49
C SER A 79 -12.63 14.12 13.81
N GLU A 80 -11.47 13.96 14.45
CA GLU A 80 -11.15 14.64 15.71
C GLU A 80 -10.82 16.12 15.52
N SER A 81 -10.05 16.47 14.48
CA SER A 81 -9.52 17.83 14.30
C SER A 81 -10.47 18.76 13.55
N LEU A 82 -11.29 18.23 12.63
CA LEU A 82 -12.13 19.04 11.74
C LEU A 82 -13.13 19.93 12.50
N PRO A 83 -13.81 19.48 13.57
CA PRO A 83 -14.71 20.36 14.32
C PRO A 83 -14.03 21.60 14.90
N GLU A 84 -12.80 21.47 15.41
CA GLU A 84 -12.04 22.61 15.94
C GLU A 84 -11.51 23.51 14.83
N LEU A 85 -10.98 22.92 13.77
CA LEU A 85 -10.53 23.64 12.58
C LEU A 85 -11.66 24.49 11.98
N LEU A 86 -12.88 23.95 11.91
CA LEU A 86 -14.07 24.67 11.45
C LEU A 86 -14.54 25.80 12.39
N ARG A 87 -14.23 25.72 13.70
CA ARG A 87 -14.51 26.81 14.64
C ARG A 87 -13.50 27.95 14.50
N ASN A 88 -12.23 27.62 14.33
CA ASN A 88 -11.13 28.59 14.39
C ASN A 88 -10.71 29.14 13.01
N ASN A 89 -11.15 28.50 11.92
CA ASN A 89 -10.83 28.93 10.56
C ASN A 89 -12.05 28.79 9.63
N PRO A 90 -12.88 29.85 9.52
CA PRO A 90 -14.11 29.82 8.71
C PRO A 90 -13.90 29.49 7.22
N LYS A 91 -12.72 29.78 6.67
CA LYS A 91 -12.37 29.53 5.26
C LYS A 91 -12.36 28.05 4.89
N ILE A 92 -12.23 27.16 5.87
CA ILE A 92 -12.25 25.70 5.64
C ILE A 92 -13.61 25.22 5.12
N ARG A 93 -14.70 25.97 5.37
CA ARG A 93 -16.04 25.64 4.86
C ARG A 93 -16.23 25.91 3.37
N GLU A 94 -15.30 26.63 2.76
CA GLU A 94 -15.38 27.06 1.36
C GLU A 94 -14.71 26.06 0.39
N TRP A 95 -14.15 24.95 0.91
CA TRP A 95 -13.56 23.83 0.17
C TRP A 95 -14.43 22.58 0.28
#